data_AF-X1M1C5-F1
#
_entry.id   AF-X1M1C5-F1
#
_cell.length_a   1.000
_cell.length_b   1.000
_cell.length_c   1.000
_cell.angle_alpha   90.00
_cell.angle_beta   90.00
_cell.angle_gamma   90.00
#
_symmetry.space_group_name_H-M   'P 1'
#
loop_
_entity.id
_entity.type
_entity.pdbx_description
1 polymer ?
#
loop_
_entity_poly.entity_id
_entity_poly.type
_entity_poly.pdbx_seq_one_letter_code
_entity_poly.pdbx_strand_id
1 'polypeptide(L)'
;MKLASFRNHDGETRIGLKMGDRLADLTAAFQKYLVEEGGVPPQSARETASTRMPTSMLALIQREEEGQADLKDVGAYLDKA
;
A
#
# COMPACT_ATOMS: atom_id res chain seq x y z
N MET A 1 -11.80 -5.71 -2.41
CA MET A 1 -10.40 -5.75 -2.90
C MET A 1 -9.85 -7.16 -2.85
N LYS A 2 -8.91 -7.50 -3.73
CA LYS A 2 -8.14 -8.75 -3.65
C LYS A 2 -6.67 -8.39 -3.44
N LEU A 3 -6.08 -8.91 -2.36
CA LEU A 3 -4.68 -8.73 -2.03
C LEU A 3 -3.89 -9.99 -2.34
N ALA A 4 -2.62 -9.84 -2.71
CA ALA A 4 -1.71 -10.96 -2.95
C ALA A 4 -0.30 -10.60 -2.49
N SER A 5 0.44 -11.59 -1.98
CA SER A 5 1.88 -11.44 -1.76
C SER A 5 2.64 -11.74 -3.06
N PHE A 6 3.66 -10.95 -3.37
CA PHE A 6 4.53 -11.17 -4.53
C PHE A 6 5.98 -10.81 -4.19
N ARG A 7 6.94 -11.22 -5.03
CA ARG A 7 8.34 -10.76 -4.93
C ARG A 7 8.58 -9.64 -5.93
N ASN A 8 9.12 -8.52 -5.48
CA ASN A 8 9.53 -7.42 -6.36
C ASN A 8 10.87 -7.73 -7.07
N HIS A 9 11.36 -6.81 -7.89
CA HIS A 9 12.63 -6.96 -8.62
C HIS A 9 13.85 -7.10 -7.70
N ASP A 10 13.77 -6.56 -6.48
CA ASP A 10 14.83 -6.67 -5.46
C ASP A 10 14.75 -7.99 -4.68
N GLY A 11 13.79 -8.87 -5.01
CA GLY A 11 13.58 -10.15 -4.34
C GLY A 11 12.83 -10.08 -3.02
N GLU A 12 12.36 -8.89 -2.62
CA GLU A 12 11.63 -8.66 -1.38
C GLU A 12 10.17 -9.09 -1.51
N THR A 13 9.64 -9.72 -0.47
CA THR A 13 8.20 -9.99 -0.37
C THR A 13 7.45 -8.68 -0.12
N ARG A 14 6.47 -8.39 -0.97
CA ARG A 14 5.60 -7.23 -0.91
C ARG A 14 4.13 -7.68 -0.97
N ILE A 15 3.23 -6.80 -0.53
CA ILE A 15 1.79 -7.02 -0.68
C ILE A 15 1.31 -6.15 -1.84
N GLY A 16 0.58 -6.74 -2.76
CA GLY A 16 -0.01 -6.08 -3.91
C GLY A 16 -1.52 -6.07 -3.87
N LEU A 17 -2.11 -4.98 -4.37
CA LEU A 17 -3.53 -4.87 -4.68
C LEU A 17 -3.77 -5.30 -6.13
N LYS A 18 -4.63 -6.30 -6.34
CA LYS A 18 -4.98 -6.78 -7.68
C LYS A 18 -5.96 -5.82 -8.36
N MET A 19 -5.57 -5.31 -9.52
CA MET A 19 -6.31 -4.35 -10.35
C MET A 19 -6.42 -4.93 -11.76
N GLY A 20 -7.50 -5.66 -12.06
CA GLY A 20 -7.62 -6.43 -13.30
C GLY A 20 -6.49 -7.46 -13.43
N ASP A 21 -5.70 -7.35 -14.49
CA ASP A 21 -4.51 -8.19 -14.75
C ASP A 21 -3.22 -7.61 -14.18
N ARG A 22 -3.30 -6.48 -13.48
CA ARG A 22 -2.15 -5.80 -12.87
C ARG A 22 -2.13 -6.03 -11.36
N LEU A 23 -0.94 -5.90 -10.79
CA LEU A 23 -0.71 -5.92 -9.35
C LEU A 23 0.04 -4.63 -8.98
N ALA A 24 -0.58 -3.80 -8.13
CA ALA A 24 0.02 -2.58 -7.63
C ALA A 24 0.64 -2.83 -6.26
N ASP A 25 1.92 -2.48 -6.07
CA ASP A 25 2.59 -2.56 -4.77
C ASP A 25 1.90 -1.61 -3.78
N LEU A 26 1.34 -2.16 -2.69
CA LEU A 26 0.58 -1.38 -1.71
C LEU A 26 1.44 -0.35 -0.99
N THR A 27 2.66 -0.70 -0.59
CA THR A 27 3.54 0.21 0.14
C THR A 27 3.92 1.39 -0.75
N ALA A 28 4.30 1.11 -2.01
CA ALA A 28 4.65 2.16 -2.95
C ALA A 28 3.44 3.03 -3.35
N ALA A 29 2.27 2.41 -3.58
CA ALA A 29 1.04 3.12 -3.91
C ALA A 29 0.60 4.03 -2.75
N PHE A 30 0.68 3.56 -1.51
CA PHE A 30 0.32 4.36 -0.34
C PHE A 30 1.31 5.49 -0.09
N GLN A 31 2.62 5.27 -0.28
CA GLN A 31 3.60 6.35 -0.25
C GLN A 31 3.26 7.45 -1.27
N LYS A 32 2.88 7.06 -2.49
CA LYS A 32 2.52 7.99 -3.55
C LYS A 32 1.25 8.78 -3.21
N TYR A 33 0.21 8.10 -2.70
CA TYR A 33 -1.00 8.72 -2.17
C TYR A 33 -0.70 9.77 -1.08
N LEU A 34 0.15 9.44 -0.10
CA LEU A 34 0.52 10.37 0.97
C LEU A 34 1.19 11.64 0.44
N VAL A 35 2.02 11.53 -0.61
CA VAL A 35 2.69 12.70 -1.21
C VAL A 35 1.72 13.52 -2.04
N GLU A 36 0.99 12.89 -2.96
CA GLU A 36 0.19 13.59 -3.97
C GLU A 36 -1.12 14.14 -3.41
N GLU A 37 -1.83 13.37 -2.59
CA GLU A 37 -3.14 13.74 -2.05
C GLU A 37 -3.04 14.19 -0.58
N GLY A 38 -2.13 13.57 0.19
CA GLY A 38 -1.93 13.88 1.60
C GLY A 38 -1.00 15.08 1.87
N GLY A 39 -0.29 15.59 0.85
CA GLY A 39 0.69 16.68 1.01
C GLY A 39 1.86 16.34 1.94
N VAL A 40 2.09 15.06 2.22
CA VAL A 40 3.14 14.59 3.12
C VAL A 40 4.50 14.68 2.43
N PRO A 41 5.55 15.23 3.08
CA PRO A 41 6.89 15.24 2.51
C PRO A 41 7.38 13.83 2.14
N PRO A 42 8.12 13.64 1.02
CA PRO A 42 8.49 12.32 0.53
C PRO A 42 9.18 11.41 1.56
N GLN A 43 10.05 11.97 2.40
CA GLN A 43 10.76 11.21 3.43
C GLN A 43 9.80 10.68 4.51
N SER A 44 8.92 11.54 5.03
CA SER A 44 7.90 11.16 6.00
C SER A 44 6.86 10.20 5.40
N ALA A 45 6.54 10.36 4.12
CA ALA A 45 5.62 9.47 3.40
C ALA A 45 6.18 8.04 3.30
N ARG A 46 7.47 7.89 3.03
CA ARG A 46 8.14 6.58 2.96
C ARG A 46 8.10 5.85 4.31
N GLU A 47 8.43 6.54 5.39
CA GLU A 47 8.41 5.98 6.75
C GLU A 47 6.97 5.61 7.16
N THR A 48 6.02 6.52 6.92
CA THR A 48 4.60 6.29 7.21
C THR A 48 4.05 5.12 6.42
N ALA A 49 4.38 5.01 5.14
CA ALA A 49 3.92 3.92 4.30
C ALA A 49 4.52 2.58 4.71
N SER A 50 5.79 2.53 5.12
CA SER A 50 6.41 1.28 5.59
C SER A 50 5.76 0.76 6.88
N THR A 51 5.31 1.66 7.75
CA THR A 51 4.59 1.33 8.98
C THR A 51 3.14 0.93 8.73
N ARG A 52 2.45 1.66 7.83
CA ARG A 52 1.00 1.48 7.60
C ARG A 52 0.66 0.43 6.55
N MET A 53 1.56 0.18 5.62
CA MET A 53 1.49 -0.88 4.62
C MET A 53 2.65 -1.85 4.82
N PRO A 54 2.57 -2.71 5.86
CA PRO A 54 3.61 -3.69 6.12
C PRO A 54 3.69 -4.71 4.99
N THR A 55 4.82 -5.40 4.89
CA THR A 55 5.06 -6.43 3.87
C THR A 55 4.49 -7.81 4.22
N SER A 56 3.96 -7.96 5.45
CA SER A 56 3.33 -9.19 5.94
C SER A 56 1.81 -9.05 5.97
N MET A 57 1.10 -10.01 5.35
CA MET A 57 -0.36 -10.06 5.35
C MET A 57 -0.91 -10.14 6.79
N LEU A 58 -0.24 -10.88 7.67
CA LEU A 58 -0.62 -10.98 9.08
C LEU A 58 -0.50 -9.62 9.78
N ALA A 59 0.61 -8.90 9.57
CA ALA A 59 0.80 -7.58 10.15
C ALA A 59 -0.22 -6.56 9.63
N LEU A 60 -0.60 -6.67 8.35
CA LEU A 60 -1.66 -5.84 7.76
C LEU A 60 -3.02 -6.14 8.40
N ILE A 61 -3.36 -7.42 8.62
CA ILE A 61 -4.60 -7.84 9.28
C ILE A 61 -4.65 -7.33 10.73
N GLN A 62 -3.53 -7.37 11.45
CA GLN A 62 -3.41 -6.89 12.83
C GLN A 62 -3.59 -5.37 12.99
N ARG A 63 -3.59 -4.60 11.91
CA ARG A 63 -3.97 -3.17 11.92
C ARG A 63 -5.49 -2.94 11.96
N GLU A 64 -6.27 -4.01 11.84
CA GLU A 64 -7.74 -3.99 12.01
C GLU A 64 -8.41 -2.86 11.19
N GLU A 65 -9.17 -1.99 11.85
CA GLU A 65 -9.95 -0.93 11.21
C GLU A 65 -9.07 0.13 10.53
N GLU A 66 -7.94 0.50 11.15
CA GLU A 66 -7.00 1.45 10.55
C GLU A 66 -6.38 0.88 9.27
N GLY A 67 -6.02 -0.41 9.28
CA GLY A 67 -5.53 -1.09 8.09
C GLY A 67 -6.56 -1.11 6.97
N GLN A 68 -7.83 -1.34 7.30
CA GLN A 68 -8.92 -1.31 6.32
C GLN A 68 -9.19 0.08 5.77
N ALA A 69 -9.11 1.13 6.59
CA ALA A 69 -9.25 2.52 6.14
C ALA A 69 -8.15 2.87 5.15
N ASP A 70 -6.89 2.55 5.47
CA ASP A 70 -5.75 2.84 4.61
C ASP A 70 -5.82 2.08 3.27
N LEU A 71 -6.30 0.83 3.31
CA LEU A 71 -6.54 0.05 2.09
C LEU A 71 -7.62 0.66 1.22
N LYS A 72 -8.70 1.21 1.81
CA LYS A 72 -9.75 1.91 1.06
C LYS A 72 -9.22 3.16 0.39
N ASP A 73 -8.45 3.97 1.11
CA ASP A 73 -7.84 5.18 0.58
C ASP A 73 -6.91 4.88 -0.60
N VAL A 74 -6.00 3.90 -0.45
CA VAL A 74 -5.08 3.54 -1.53
C VAL A 74 -5.81 2.92 -2.72
N GLY A 75 -6.87 2.13 -2.48
CA GLY A 75 -7.69 1.58 -3.55
C GLY A 75 -8.39 2.68 -4.34
N ALA A 76 -9.01 3.64 -3.65
CA ALA A 76 -9.66 4.79 -4.28
C ALA A 76 -8.66 5.69 -5.03
N TYR A 77 -7.43 5.83 -4.52
CA TYR A 77 -6.34 6.53 -5.21
C TYR A 77 -5.92 5.80 -6.50
N LEU A 78 -5.76 4.48 -6.44
CA LEU A 78 -5.37 3.67 -7.60
C LEU A 78 -6.45 3.57 -8.67
N ASP A 79 -7.74 3.64 -8.30
CA ASP A 79 -8.85 3.67 -9.25
C ASP A 79 -8.93 4.98 -10.06
N LYS A 80 -8.32 6.07 -9.56
CA LYS A 80 -8.23 7.36 -10.27
C LYS A 80 -7.03 7.46 -11.23
N ALA A 81 -6.04 6.58 -11.07
CA ALA A 81 -4.73 6.66 -11.72
C ALA A 81 -4.66 5.88 -13.03
#